data_AF-A0A829Y7U1-F1
#
_entry.id   AF-A0A829Y7U1-F1
#
_cell.length_a   1.000
_cell.length_b   1.000
_cell.length_c   1.000
_cell.angle_alpha   90.00
_cell.angle_beta   90.00
_cell.angle_gamma   90.00
#
_symmetry.space_group_name_H-M   'P 1'
#
loop_
_entity.id
_entity.type
_entity.pdbx_description
1 polymer ?
#
loop_
_entity_poly.entity_id
_entity_poly.type
_entity_poly.pdbx_seq_one_letter_code
_entity_poly.pdbx_strand_id
1 'polypeptide(L)'
;MNERVPNRLRQVHQLGQSIWLDDIRRSWLRDGHLARLISEDALAGVTSNPAIFAKAIGEGAEYNDAIAALARAGKSINDIYETLALEDVQAAADLFRQTYDSTDGGDGFVSLEVSPHLADDTQGTIAEGLRLWKAFNRPNAMIKVPGTEAGLPAITELIAAGININVTLLFSVDRYRAVVDAYLAGLEQRVKAGQPIDKVASVASFFLSRIDTLIDAKLDTMNTYESKARRGRAAIASARLAYQYYKQWTGSDRWRALAEKGAKPQRLLWASTSSKDPAYKDTMYVEALIAPNTVNTLPPATVDAFRDHGDAGVRIEEDLAEAKETVQILRGMGIELKAVSEQLEREGVKKFKEPFDALFVTLAKRAGK
;
A
#
# COMPACT_ATOMS: atom_id res chain seq x y z
N MET A 1 -38.95 10.45 -7.96
CA MET A 1 -37.62 10.99 -7.65
C MET A 1 -36.75 9.81 -7.30
N ASN A 2 -35.86 9.39 -8.19
CA ASN A 2 -34.86 8.38 -7.82
C ASN A 2 -33.92 9.06 -6.82
N GLU A 3 -34.03 8.72 -5.54
CA GLU A 3 -32.97 9.01 -4.59
C GLU A 3 -31.68 8.50 -5.21
N ARG A 4 -30.74 9.42 -5.50
CA ARG A 4 -29.39 9.00 -5.89
C ARG A 4 -28.87 8.21 -4.70
N VAL A 5 -28.71 6.89 -4.88
CA VAL A 5 -28.02 6.04 -3.90
C VAL A 5 -26.72 6.76 -3.54
N PRO A 6 -26.51 7.13 -2.26
CA PRO A 6 -25.36 7.90 -1.88
C PRO A 6 -24.08 7.11 -2.21
N ASN A 7 -23.08 7.78 -2.78
CA ASN A 7 -21.81 7.14 -3.10
C ASN A 7 -21.13 6.69 -1.80
N ARG A 8 -21.13 5.38 -1.56
CA ARG A 8 -20.61 4.76 -0.34
C ARG A 8 -19.12 5.00 -0.14
N LEU A 9 -18.35 5.09 -1.23
CA LEU A 9 -16.91 5.40 -1.15
C LEU A 9 -16.72 6.80 -0.57
N ARG A 10 -17.50 7.79 -1.02
CA ARG A 10 -17.46 9.15 -0.45
C ARG A 10 -17.83 9.19 1.03
N GLN A 11 -18.71 8.32 1.50
CA GLN A 11 -19.03 8.22 2.93
C GLN A 11 -17.81 7.75 3.73
N VAL A 12 -16.98 6.84 3.19
CA VAL A 12 -15.75 6.41 3.87
C VAL A 12 -14.78 7.58 4.10
N HIS A 13 -14.67 8.50 3.15
CA HIS A 13 -13.87 9.72 3.32
C HIS A 13 -14.39 10.62 4.45
N GLN A 14 -15.72 10.73 4.60
CA GLN A 14 -16.34 11.48 5.70
C GLN A 14 -16.06 10.84 7.07
N LEU A 15 -15.82 9.53 7.11
CA LEU A 15 -15.42 8.79 8.30
C LEU A 15 -13.90 8.85 8.57
N GLY A 16 -13.15 9.60 7.77
CA GLY A 16 -11.72 9.87 7.97
C GLY A 16 -10.78 8.80 7.39
N GLN A 17 -11.26 7.92 6.51
CA GLN A 17 -10.43 6.99 5.75
C GLN A 17 -10.40 7.37 4.26
N SER A 18 -9.21 7.49 3.69
CA SER A 18 -9.02 7.77 2.27
C SER A 18 -9.05 6.48 1.46
N ILE A 19 -9.77 6.44 0.34
CA ILE A 19 -9.76 5.30 -0.59
C ILE A 19 -8.74 5.55 -1.71
N TRP A 20 -7.80 4.62 -1.87
CA TRP A 20 -6.86 4.59 -2.97
C TRP A 20 -7.16 3.41 -3.89
N LEU A 21 -6.72 3.51 -5.14
CA LEU A 21 -6.85 2.45 -6.13
C LEU A 21 -5.56 1.63 -6.21
N ASP A 22 -5.68 0.31 -6.09
CA ASP A 22 -4.57 -0.65 -6.25
C ASP A 22 -4.46 -1.17 -7.68
N ASP A 23 -4.40 -0.24 -8.64
CA ASP A 23 -4.19 -0.52 -10.06
C ASP A 23 -3.74 0.76 -10.78
N ILE A 24 -3.00 0.59 -11.87
CA ILE A 24 -2.69 1.68 -12.80
C ILE A 24 -2.68 1.13 -14.22
N ARG A 25 -3.41 1.80 -15.12
CA ARG A 25 -3.53 1.41 -16.53
C ARG A 25 -3.40 2.63 -17.42
N ARG A 26 -2.52 2.55 -18.41
CA ARG A 26 -2.32 3.64 -19.38
C ARG A 26 -3.61 4.00 -20.14
N SER A 27 -4.47 3.03 -20.42
CA SER A 27 -5.80 3.28 -20.99
C SER A 27 -6.65 4.20 -20.09
N TRP A 28 -6.73 3.94 -18.78
CA TRP A 28 -7.52 4.73 -17.83
C TRP A 28 -7.03 6.16 -17.65
N LEU A 29 -5.73 6.38 -17.85
CA LEU A 29 -5.13 7.71 -17.85
C LEU A 29 -5.54 8.51 -19.10
N ARG A 30 -5.74 7.84 -20.24
CA ARG A 30 -6.01 8.47 -21.54
C ARG A 30 -7.49 8.65 -21.86
N ASP A 31 -8.34 7.72 -21.44
CA ASP A 31 -9.79 7.72 -21.72
C ASP A 31 -10.64 8.47 -20.66
N GLY A 32 -9.97 9.10 -19.70
CA GLY A 32 -10.58 9.85 -18.60
C GLY A 32 -11.20 8.98 -17.51
N HIS A 33 -11.03 7.65 -17.53
CA HIS A 33 -11.58 6.76 -16.51
C HIS A 33 -11.03 7.07 -15.11
N LEU A 34 -9.72 7.25 -14.96
CA LEU A 34 -9.16 7.60 -13.64
C LEU A 34 -9.67 8.96 -13.16
N ALA A 35 -9.80 9.95 -14.06
CA ALA A 35 -10.36 11.26 -13.72
C ALA A 35 -11.83 11.18 -13.25
N ARG A 36 -12.63 10.28 -13.85
CA ARG A 36 -13.98 9.97 -13.36
C ARG A 36 -13.95 9.35 -11.98
N LEU A 37 -13.11 8.35 -11.72
CA LEU A 37 -13.01 7.75 -10.38
C LEU A 37 -12.60 8.78 -9.30
N ILE A 38 -11.67 9.69 -9.62
CA ILE A 38 -11.28 10.79 -8.71
C ILE A 38 -12.48 11.70 -8.45
N SER A 39 -13.17 12.15 -9.50
CA SER A 39 -14.23 13.16 -9.38
C SER A 39 -15.58 12.60 -8.91
N GLU A 40 -15.91 11.34 -9.19
CA GLU A 40 -17.19 10.73 -8.87
C GLU A 40 -17.11 9.93 -7.55
N ASP A 41 -16.05 9.14 -7.36
CA ASP A 41 -15.84 8.27 -6.19
C ASP A 41 -14.93 8.87 -5.10
N ALA A 42 -14.38 10.06 -5.34
CA ALA A 42 -13.44 10.73 -4.45
C ALA A 42 -12.16 9.92 -4.18
N LEU A 43 -11.71 9.10 -5.15
CA LEU A 43 -10.41 8.45 -5.01
C LEU A 43 -9.32 9.46 -4.65
N ALA A 44 -8.48 9.07 -3.69
CA ALA A 44 -7.49 9.94 -3.06
C ALA A 44 -6.04 9.52 -3.33
N GLY A 45 -5.81 8.51 -4.16
CA GLY A 45 -4.47 8.10 -4.55
C GLY A 45 -4.46 6.79 -5.34
N VAL A 46 -3.27 6.40 -5.79
CA VAL A 46 -3.03 5.17 -6.53
C VAL A 46 -1.78 4.46 -6.00
N THR A 47 -1.85 3.15 -5.85
CA THR A 47 -0.68 2.29 -5.64
C THR A 47 -0.39 1.49 -6.90
N SER A 48 0.89 1.45 -7.29
CA SER A 48 1.41 0.46 -8.22
C SER A 48 2.26 -0.59 -7.49
N ASN A 49 2.55 -1.68 -8.16
CA ASN A 49 3.52 -2.69 -7.76
C ASN A 49 4.04 -3.42 -9.01
N PRO A 50 5.14 -4.19 -8.91
CA PRO A 50 5.71 -4.91 -10.04
C PRO A 50 4.72 -5.81 -10.80
N ALA A 51 3.78 -6.45 -10.11
CA ALA A 51 2.79 -7.33 -10.73
C ALA A 51 1.73 -6.54 -11.54
N ILE A 52 1.32 -5.35 -11.05
CA ILE A 52 0.42 -4.45 -11.79
C ILE A 52 1.08 -4.02 -13.09
N PHE A 53 2.34 -3.58 -13.06
CA PHE A 53 3.06 -3.24 -14.29
C PHE A 53 3.37 -4.44 -15.17
N ALA A 54 3.63 -5.61 -14.59
CA ALA A 54 3.84 -6.83 -15.36
C ALA A 54 2.64 -7.14 -16.25
N LYS A 55 1.43 -7.02 -15.68
CA LYS A 55 0.19 -7.18 -16.42
C LYS A 55 -0.03 -6.03 -17.41
N ALA A 56 0.02 -4.78 -16.95
CA ALA A 56 -0.27 -3.62 -17.78
C ALA A 56 0.71 -3.48 -18.96
N ILE A 57 2.01 -3.41 -18.66
CA ILE A 57 3.06 -3.23 -19.66
C ILE A 57 3.27 -4.51 -20.45
N GLY A 58 3.28 -5.68 -19.82
CA GLY A 58 3.59 -6.96 -20.47
C GLY A 58 2.51 -7.44 -21.43
N GLU A 59 1.23 -7.25 -21.09
CA GLU A 59 0.08 -7.75 -21.86
C GLU A 59 -0.65 -6.65 -22.65
N GLY A 60 -0.50 -5.37 -22.26
CA GLY A 60 -1.22 -4.25 -22.86
C GLY A 60 -0.70 -3.84 -24.24
N ALA A 61 -1.58 -3.82 -25.24
CA ALA A 61 -1.27 -3.41 -26.60
C ALA A 61 -0.93 -1.91 -26.70
N GLU A 62 -1.43 -1.08 -25.77
CA GLU A 62 -1.20 0.36 -25.70
C GLU A 62 0.26 0.76 -25.45
N TYR A 63 1.12 -0.19 -25.09
CA TYR A 63 2.56 0.00 -24.91
C TYR A 63 3.40 -0.34 -26.14
N ASN A 64 2.82 -0.99 -27.17
CA ASN A 64 3.58 -1.52 -28.32
C ASN A 64 4.42 -0.45 -29.04
N ASP A 65 3.81 0.67 -29.40
CA ASP A 65 4.50 1.73 -30.15
C ASP A 65 5.62 2.37 -29.34
N ALA A 66 5.38 2.58 -28.03
CA ALA A 66 6.37 3.16 -27.12
C ALA A 66 7.55 2.20 -26.90
N ILE A 67 7.28 0.90 -26.70
CA ILE A 67 8.32 -0.14 -26.58
C ILE A 67 9.16 -0.18 -27.85
N ALA A 68 8.54 -0.22 -29.04
CA ALA A 68 9.25 -0.25 -30.31
C ALA A 68 10.08 1.02 -30.57
N ALA A 69 9.57 2.19 -30.18
CA ALA A 69 10.31 3.45 -30.29
C ALA A 69 11.54 3.47 -29.37
N LEU A 70 11.39 3.09 -28.10
CA LEU A 70 12.50 3.06 -27.14
C LEU A 70 13.54 1.98 -27.49
N ALA A 71 13.10 0.83 -28.01
CA ALA A 71 13.97 -0.22 -28.51
C ALA A 71 14.82 0.25 -29.70
N ARG A 72 14.22 0.93 -30.68
CA ARG A 72 14.93 1.56 -31.81
C ARG A 72 15.91 2.65 -31.38
N ALA A 73 15.61 3.34 -30.27
CA ALA A 73 16.51 4.30 -29.65
C ALA A 73 17.66 3.65 -28.83
N GLY A 74 17.79 2.33 -28.85
CA GLY A 74 18.90 1.61 -28.20
C GLY A 74 18.77 1.45 -26.69
N LYS A 75 17.64 1.83 -26.08
CA LYS A 75 17.42 1.76 -24.61
C LYS A 75 17.50 0.34 -24.07
N SER A 76 18.08 0.14 -22.89
CA SER A 76 18.08 -1.18 -22.24
C SER A 76 16.66 -1.60 -21.85
N ILE A 77 16.41 -2.89 -21.59
CA ILE A 77 15.09 -3.36 -21.14
C ILE A 77 14.66 -2.68 -19.84
N ASN A 78 15.61 -2.45 -18.92
CA ASN A 78 15.37 -1.70 -17.70
C ASN A 78 14.95 -0.26 -17.99
N ASP A 79 15.66 0.44 -18.88
CA ASP A 79 15.31 1.81 -19.26
C ASP A 79 13.93 1.88 -19.93
N ILE A 80 13.58 0.88 -20.75
CA ILE A 80 12.26 0.79 -21.39
C ILE A 80 11.18 0.66 -20.32
N TYR A 81 11.30 -0.34 -19.43
CA TYR A 81 10.36 -0.54 -18.33
C TYR A 81 10.17 0.74 -17.51
N GLU A 82 11.29 1.32 -17.06
CA GLU A 82 11.24 2.45 -16.16
C GLU A 82 10.67 3.70 -16.83
N THR A 83 11.02 3.96 -18.09
CA THR A 83 10.45 5.09 -18.85
C THR A 83 8.92 4.96 -18.90
N LEU A 84 8.41 3.77 -19.24
CA LEU A 84 6.96 3.53 -19.35
C LEU A 84 6.25 3.63 -18.00
N ALA A 85 6.84 3.05 -16.95
CA ALA A 85 6.29 3.09 -15.60
C ALA A 85 6.26 4.54 -15.06
N LEU A 86 7.35 5.30 -15.24
CA LEU A 86 7.46 6.70 -14.84
C LEU A 86 6.45 7.59 -15.56
N GLU A 87 6.30 7.44 -16.88
CA GLU A 87 5.29 8.17 -17.66
C GLU A 87 3.89 7.97 -17.09
N ASP A 88 3.52 6.72 -16.79
CA ASP A 88 2.19 6.40 -16.28
C ASP A 88 1.97 6.96 -14.87
N VAL A 89 2.92 6.80 -13.95
CA VAL A 89 2.77 7.33 -12.58
C VAL A 89 2.85 8.86 -12.53
N GLN A 90 3.61 9.50 -13.42
CA GLN A 90 3.62 10.96 -13.55
C GLN A 90 2.29 11.49 -14.05
N ALA A 91 1.72 10.87 -15.09
CA ALA A 91 0.40 11.24 -15.59
C ALA A 91 -0.70 11.03 -14.53
N ALA A 92 -0.63 9.93 -13.77
CA ALA A 92 -1.53 9.73 -12.63
C ALA A 92 -1.34 10.82 -11.56
N ALA A 93 -0.09 11.14 -11.19
CA ALA A 93 0.22 12.18 -10.21
C ALA A 93 -0.30 13.56 -10.65
N ASP A 94 -0.21 13.87 -11.94
CA ASP A 94 -0.75 15.10 -12.51
C ASP A 94 -2.28 15.17 -12.39
N LEU A 95 -3.00 14.05 -12.60
CA LEU A 95 -4.45 13.97 -12.37
C LEU A 95 -4.83 14.14 -10.89
N PHE A 96 -4.02 13.62 -9.97
CA PHE A 96 -4.23 13.77 -8.53
C PHE A 96 -3.76 15.12 -7.96
N ARG A 97 -3.17 15.99 -8.77
CA ARG A 97 -2.51 17.21 -8.26
C ARG A 97 -3.49 18.13 -7.52
N GLN A 98 -4.71 18.28 -8.03
CA GLN A 98 -5.74 19.08 -7.36
C GLN A 98 -6.12 18.50 -5.98
N THR A 99 -6.24 17.17 -5.87
CA THR A 99 -6.51 16.50 -4.59
C THR A 99 -5.35 16.71 -3.61
N TYR A 100 -4.11 16.62 -4.10
CA TYR A 100 -2.93 16.89 -3.27
C TYR A 100 -2.90 18.33 -2.76
N ASP A 101 -3.04 19.31 -3.64
CA ASP A 101 -2.97 20.73 -3.24
C ASP A 101 -4.13 21.11 -2.32
N SER A 102 -5.36 20.65 -2.59
CA SER A 102 -6.56 20.98 -1.79
C SER A 102 -6.59 20.33 -0.40
N THR A 103 -5.82 19.26 -0.19
CA THR A 103 -5.68 18.59 1.10
C THR A 103 -4.38 18.95 1.82
N ASP A 104 -3.64 19.95 1.32
CA ASP A 104 -2.29 20.30 1.77
C ASP A 104 -1.36 19.07 1.86
N GLY A 105 -1.39 18.21 0.85
CA GLY A 105 -0.68 16.94 0.80
C GLY A 105 -1.13 15.94 1.87
N GLY A 106 -2.41 15.98 2.23
CA GLY A 106 -3.08 14.94 3.02
C GLY A 106 -3.42 13.72 2.16
N ASP A 107 -3.74 13.92 0.89
CA ASP A 107 -4.04 12.88 -0.11
C ASP A 107 -3.48 13.26 -1.50
N GLY A 108 -3.92 12.57 -2.56
CA GLY A 108 -3.51 12.78 -3.93
C GLY A 108 -2.17 12.12 -4.29
N PHE A 109 -1.75 11.08 -3.57
CA PHE A 109 -0.46 10.44 -3.77
C PHE A 109 -0.49 9.32 -4.80
N VAL A 110 0.64 9.14 -5.51
CA VAL A 110 0.86 8.00 -6.42
C VAL A 110 2.15 7.30 -6.05
N SER A 111 2.06 5.99 -5.79
CA SER A 111 3.23 5.18 -5.36
C SER A 111 3.89 4.42 -6.52
N LEU A 112 5.22 4.51 -6.61
CA LEU A 112 6.07 3.66 -7.46
C LEU A 112 7.03 2.85 -6.58
N GLU A 113 7.10 1.55 -6.79
CA GLU A 113 7.92 0.63 -5.98
C GLU A 113 9.36 0.51 -6.50
N VAL A 114 10.32 0.45 -5.58
CA VAL A 114 11.70 0.04 -5.90
C VAL A 114 11.72 -1.39 -6.44
N SER A 115 12.82 -1.78 -7.08
CA SER A 115 12.98 -3.14 -7.60
C SER A 115 12.82 -4.17 -6.48
N PRO A 116 11.99 -5.22 -6.67
CA PRO A 116 11.82 -6.27 -5.67
C PRO A 116 13.10 -7.07 -5.43
N HIS A 117 14.09 -6.98 -6.31
CA HIS A 117 15.42 -7.56 -6.15
C HIS A 117 16.27 -6.89 -5.07
N LEU A 118 15.91 -5.67 -4.66
CA LEU A 118 16.61 -4.90 -3.61
C LEU A 118 16.00 -5.06 -2.22
N ALA A 119 14.98 -5.92 -2.06
CA ALA A 119 14.27 -6.09 -0.78
C ALA A 119 15.18 -6.48 0.42
N ASP A 120 16.33 -7.10 0.13
CA ASP A 120 17.35 -7.50 1.11
C ASP A 120 18.66 -6.67 1.00
N ASP A 121 18.66 -5.60 0.19
CA ASP A 121 19.80 -4.70 -0.03
C ASP A 121 19.44 -3.26 0.38
N THR A 122 19.86 -2.88 1.59
CA THR A 122 19.66 -1.54 2.14
C THR A 122 20.25 -0.44 1.24
N GLN A 123 21.50 -0.58 0.80
CA GLN A 123 22.19 0.48 0.07
C GLN A 123 21.66 0.62 -1.35
N GLY A 124 21.38 -0.51 -2.01
CA GLY A 124 20.69 -0.53 -3.30
C GLY A 124 19.32 0.15 -3.21
N THR A 125 18.53 -0.17 -2.18
CA THR A 125 17.21 0.45 -1.97
C THR A 125 17.30 1.97 -1.77
N ILE A 126 18.28 2.45 -0.98
CA ILE A 126 18.49 3.91 -0.79
C ILE A 126 18.86 4.57 -2.12
N ALA A 127 19.83 4.01 -2.84
CA ALA A 127 20.30 4.55 -4.11
C ALA A 127 19.18 4.61 -5.14
N GLU A 128 18.38 3.54 -5.26
CA GLU A 128 17.27 3.50 -6.18
C GLU A 128 16.13 4.43 -5.74
N GLY A 129 15.79 4.49 -4.45
CA GLY A 129 14.74 5.36 -3.94
C GLY A 129 15.02 6.84 -4.21
N LEU A 130 16.26 7.30 -4.00
CA LEU A 130 16.70 8.66 -4.33
C LEU A 130 16.61 8.94 -5.84
N ARG A 131 17.03 7.97 -6.66
CA ARG A 131 17.01 8.07 -8.12
C ARG A 131 15.59 8.13 -8.67
N LEU A 132 14.72 7.24 -8.23
CA LEU A 132 13.31 7.22 -8.62
C LEU A 132 12.57 8.46 -8.14
N TRP A 133 12.83 8.95 -6.93
CA TRP A 133 12.24 10.21 -6.46
C TRP A 133 12.57 11.38 -7.40
N LYS A 134 13.85 11.50 -7.77
CA LYS A 134 14.30 12.53 -8.73
C LYS A 134 13.69 12.35 -10.11
N ALA A 135 13.55 11.11 -10.59
CA ALA A 135 12.99 10.83 -11.90
C ALA A 135 11.47 11.04 -11.95
N PHE A 136 10.76 10.64 -10.90
CA PHE A 136 9.31 10.84 -10.75
C PHE A 136 8.98 12.34 -10.73
N ASN A 137 9.77 13.15 -9.99
CA ASN A 137 9.72 14.62 -10.09
C ASN A 137 8.30 15.20 -9.96
N ARG A 138 7.57 14.76 -8.93
CA ARG A 138 6.25 15.29 -8.55
C ARG A 138 6.14 15.35 -7.03
N PRO A 139 5.55 16.41 -6.44
CA PRO A 139 5.48 16.56 -4.98
C PRO A 139 4.59 15.50 -4.31
N ASN A 140 3.65 14.93 -5.08
CA ASN A 140 2.72 13.88 -4.67
C ASN A 140 3.17 12.47 -5.11
N ALA A 141 4.43 12.30 -5.51
CA ALA A 141 5.03 10.99 -5.62
C ALA A 141 5.21 10.35 -4.25
N MET A 142 5.16 9.02 -4.20
CA MET A 142 5.65 8.20 -3.09
C MET A 142 6.56 7.11 -3.64
N ILE A 143 7.72 6.91 -3.00
CA ILE A 143 8.55 5.75 -3.27
C ILE A 143 8.13 4.64 -2.33
N LYS A 144 7.79 3.49 -2.90
CA LYS A 144 7.32 2.34 -2.16
C LYS A 144 8.47 1.40 -1.85
N VAL A 145 8.68 1.11 -0.57
CA VAL A 145 9.82 0.34 -0.04
C VAL A 145 9.29 -0.79 0.84
N PRO A 146 9.72 -2.05 0.63
CA PRO A 146 9.39 -3.14 1.54
C PRO A 146 9.85 -2.86 2.97
N GLY A 147 8.97 -3.08 3.95
CA GLY A 147 9.30 -3.01 5.37
C GLY A 147 10.02 -4.26 5.88
N THR A 148 10.94 -4.83 5.09
CA THR A 148 11.82 -5.92 5.54
C THR A 148 12.85 -5.39 6.54
N GLU A 149 13.60 -6.27 7.22
CA GLU A 149 14.69 -5.83 8.11
C GLU A 149 15.72 -4.94 7.41
N ALA A 150 16.09 -5.30 6.18
CA ALA A 150 17.00 -4.51 5.35
C ALA A 150 16.37 -3.20 4.83
N GLY A 151 15.04 -3.17 4.68
CA GLY A 151 14.29 -2.00 4.25
C GLY A 151 14.14 -0.93 5.35
N LEU A 152 14.12 -1.31 6.63
CA LEU A 152 13.99 -0.35 7.75
C LEU A 152 15.04 0.78 7.74
N PRO A 153 16.36 0.51 7.66
CA PRO A 153 17.35 1.57 7.56
C PRO A 153 17.21 2.39 6.26
N ALA A 154 16.79 1.78 5.16
CA ALA A 154 16.54 2.51 3.91
C ALA A 154 15.35 3.48 4.04
N ILE A 155 14.28 3.08 4.73
CA ILE A 155 13.12 3.93 5.03
C ILE A 155 13.57 5.15 5.86
N THR A 156 14.36 4.93 6.92
CA THR A 156 14.90 6.02 7.75
C THR A 156 15.66 7.04 6.92
N GLU A 157 16.62 6.58 6.10
CA GLU A 157 17.47 7.45 5.28
C GLU A 157 16.67 8.20 4.20
N LEU A 158 15.70 7.55 3.55
CA LEU A 158 14.87 8.19 2.53
C LEU A 158 13.91 9.24 3.13
N ILE A 159 13.32 8.95 4.30
CA ILE A 159 12.54 9.95 5.06
C ILE A 159 13.43 11.12 5.47
N ALA A 160 14.65 10.85 5.95
CA ALA A 160 15.62 11.89 6.29
C ALA A 160 15.99 12.77 5.08
N ALA A 161 16.08 12.17 3.89
CA ALA A 161 16.26 12.87 2.61
C ALA A 161 15.04 13.71 2.18
N GLY A 162 13.89 13.57 2.86
CA GLY A 162 12.67 14.34 2.59
C GLY A 162 11.77 13.72 1.54
N ILE A 163 11.89 12.41 1.31
CA ILE A 163 11.11 11.65 0.32
C ILE A 163 9.83 11.15 0.97
N ASN A 164 8.72 11.18 0.22
CA ASN A 164 7.49 10.53 0.69
C ASN A 164 7.60 9.01 0.51
N ILE A 165 7.32 8.24 1.55
CA ILE A 165 7.49 6.78 1.54
C ILE A 165 6.19 6.03 1.76
N ASN A 166 5.90 5.09 0.87
CA ASN A 166 4.90 4.05 1.10
C ASN A 166 5.62 2.78 1.56
N VAL A 167 5.55 2.45 2.85
CA VAL A 167 6.14 1.21 3.35
C VAL A 167 5.20 0.05 3.03
N THR A 168 5.70 -1.03 2.43
CA THR A 168 4.89 -2.18 2.00
C THR A 168 5.28 -3.50 2.66
N LEU A 169 4.49 -4.56 2.43
CA LEU A 169 4.72 -5.92 2.95
C LEU A 169 4.71 -6.02 4.49
N LEU A 170 3.83 -5.28 5.16
CA LEU A 170 3.65 -5.39 6.61
C LEU A 170 2.58 -6.43 6.94
N PHE A 171 2.95 -7.46 7.69
CA PHE A 171 2.07 -8.58 8.06
C PHE A 171 1.92 -8.76 9.57
N SER A 172 2.58 -7.92 10.38
CA SER A 172 2.53 -8.00 11.84
C SER A 172 2.59 -6.63 12.49
N VAL A 173 2.00 -6.54 13.68
CA VAL A 173 2.07 -5.35 14.53
C VAL A 173 3.51 -5.07 14.95
N ASP A 174 4.33 -6.10 15.16
CA ASP A 174 5.74 -5.93 15.51
C ASP A 174 6.55 -5.32 14.38
N ARG A 175 6.33 -5.74 13.13
CA ARG A 175 6.97 -5.07 12.00
C ARG A 175 6.46 -3.64 11.82
N TYR A 176 5.16 -3.42 12.01
CA TYR A 176 4.61 -2.06 11.97
C TYR A 176 5.26 -1.14 13.03
N ARG A 177 5.51 -1.63 14.25
CA ARG A 177 6.26 -0.89 15.29
C ARG A 177 7.65 -0.47 14.82
N ALA A 178 8.39 -1.40 14.20
CA ALA A 178 9.72 -1.12 13.67
C ALA A 178 9.69 -0.08 12.55
N VAL A 179 8.65 -0.10 11.70
CA VAL A 179 8.45 0.89 10.64
C VAL A 179 8.13 2.28 11.19
N VAL A 180 7.30 2.37 12.24
CA VAL A 180 7.02 3.63 12.93
C VAL A 180 8.31 4.19 13.54
N ASP A 181 9.14 3.34 14.16
CA ASP A 181 10.43 3.77 14.70
C ASP A 181 11.35 4.33 13.62
N ALA A 182 11.47 3.65 12.47
CA ALA A 182 12.24 4.11 11.31
C ALA A 182 11.72 5.45 10.75
N TYR A 183 10.39 5.61 10.67
CA TYR A 183 9.76 6.86 10.24
C TYR A 183 10.11 8.03 11.16
N LEU A 184 9.92 7.85 12.47
CA LEU A 184 10.21 8.88 13.46
C LEU A 184 11.72 9.21 13.47
N ALA A 185 12.58 8.20 13.38
CA ALA A 185 14.02 8.38 13.31
C ALA A 185 14.45 9.20 12.08
N GLY A 186 13.86 8.94 10.91
CA GLY A 186 14.16 9.70 9.70
C GLY A 186 13.75 11.17 9.81
N LEU A 187 12.57 11.45 10.39
CA LEU A 187 12.14 12.82 10.66
C LEU A 187 13.07 13.53 11.66
N GLU A 188 13.48 12.83 12.72
CA GLU A 188 14.40 13.35 13.73
C GLU A 188 15.78 13.70 13.14
N GLN A 189 16.32 12.84 12.27
CA GLN A 189 17.56 13.11 11.55
C GLN A 189 17.44 14.37 10.68
N ARG A 190 16.33 14.51 9.96
CA ARG A 190 16.06 15.68 9.12
C ARG A 190 15.95 16.98 9.92
N VAL A 191 15.24 16.93 11.05
CA VAL A 191 15.16 18.04 12.01
C VAL A 191 16.52 18.42 12.56
N LYS A 192 17.34 17.43 12.93
CA LYS A 192 18.71 17.66 13.43
C LYS A 192 19.61 18.31 12.37
N ALA A 193 19.34 18.04 11.08
CA ALA A 193 20.00 18.70 9.95
C ALA A 193 19.43 20.11 9.62
N GLY A 194 18.46 20.61 10.40
CA GLY A 194 17.84 21.92 10.17
C GLY A 194 16.93 21.98 8.93
N GLN A 195 16.47 20.83 8.44
CA GLN A 195 15.65 20.73 7.24
C GLN A 195 14.15 20.61 7.58
N PRO A 196 13.24 21.13 6.73
CA PRO A 196 11.80 21.09 6.97
C PRO A 196 11.24 19.67 6.82
N ILE A 197 10.23 19.35 7.63
CA ILE A 197 9.55 18.03 7.67
C ILE A 197 8.05 18.11 7.33
N ASP A 198 7.52 19.31 7.09
CA ASP A 198 6.10 19.59 6.86
C ASP A 198 5.56 19.05 5.54
N LYS A 199 6.45 18.76 4.59
CA LYS A 199 6.10 18.16 3.29
C LYS A 199 6.44 16.68 3.18
N VAL A 200 7.00 16.06 4.22
CA VAL A 200 7.28 14.62 4.23
C VAL A 200 6.03 13.85 4.65
N ALA A 201 5.55 12.99 3.76
CA ALA A 201 4.40 12.13 4.00
C ALA A 201 4.80 10.65 3.95
N SER A 202 4.13 9.82 4.76
CA SER A 202 4.34 8.38 4.71
C SER A 202 3.06 7.61 4.98
N VAL A 203 2.97 6.41 4.40
CA VAL A 203 1.93 5.41 4.70
C VAL A 203 2.58 4.08 5.03
N ALA A 204 1.95 3.30 5.90
CA ALA A 204 2.37 1.95 6.29
C ALA A 204 1.34 0.92 5.79
N SER A 205 1.63 0.30 4.65
CA SER A 205 0.76 -0.68 3.98
C SER A 205 0.75 -2.03 4.70
N PHE A 206 -0.25 -2.22 5.55
CA PHE A 206 -0.55 -3.42 6.32
C PHE A 206 -1.45 -4.36 5.53
N PHE A 207 -1.00 -5.58 5.26
CA PHE A 207 -1.66 -6.54 4.38
C PHE A 207 -2.64 -7.42 5.14
N LEU A 208 -3.85 -7.60 4.61
CA LEU A 208 -4.95 -8.29 5.29
C LEU A 208 -5.18 -9.70 4.76
N SER A 209 -5.74 -9.84 3.56
CA SER A 209 -6.28 -11.13 3.09
C SER A 209 -5.24 -12.25 3.02
N ARG A 210 -3.95 -11.90 2.89
CA ARG A 210 -2.84 -12.88 2.91
C ARG A 210 -2.66 -13.52 4.29
N ILE A 211 -2.97 -12.80 5.37
CA ILE A 211 -2.94 -13.32 6.75
C ILE A 211 -4.00 -14.41 6.90
N ASP A 212 -5.26 -14.10 6.60
CA ASP A 212 -6.34 -15.09 6.72
C ASP A 212 -6.14 -16.26 5.76
N THR A 213 -5.73 -16.02 4.51
CA THR A 213 -5.47 -17.13 3.56
C THR A 213 -4.49 -18.17 4.13
N LEU A 214 -3.40 -17.72 4.77
CA LEU A 214 -2.40 -18.62 5.33
C LEU A 214 -2.84 -19.23 6.66
N ILE A 215 -3.50 -18.46 7.53
CA ILE A 215 -3.95 -18.95 8.84
C ILE A 215 -5.13 -19.90 8.69
N ASP A 216 -6.11 -19.58 7.85
CA ASP A 216 -7.26 -20.44 7.56
C ASP A 216 -6.82 -21.78 6.98
N ALA A 217 -5.83 -21.78 6.07
CA ALA A 217 -5.25 -23.02 5.56
C ALA A 217 -4.63 -23.87 6.68
N LYS A 218 -3.95 -23.25 7.66
CA LYS A 218 -3.42 -23.98 8.84
C LYS A 218 -4.55 -24.49 9.73
N LEU A 219 -5.59 -23.69 9.99
CA LEU A 219 -6.77 -24.08 10.77
C LEU A 219 -7.53 -25.24 10.10
N ASP A 220 -7.63 -25.26 8.78
CA ASP A 220 -8.29 -26.31 8.01
C ASP A 220 -7.58 -27.65 8.16
N THR A 221 -6.24 -27.67 8.24
CA THR A 221 -5.49 -28.91 8.47
C THR A 221 -5.76 -29.57 9.82
N MET A 222 -6.18 -28.79 10.83
CA MET A 222 -6.52 -29.32 12.15
C MET A 222 -7.88 -30.03 12.16
N ASN A 223 -8.79 -29.62 11.26
CA ASN A 223 -10.11 -30.21 11.06
C ASN A 223 -10.96 -30.39 12.34
N THR A 224 -10.93 -29.43 13.26
CA THR A 224 -11.80 -29.40 14.45
C THR A 224 -12.91 -28.37 14.30
N TYR A 225 -13.98 -28.49 15.09
CA TYR A 225 -15.02 -27.44 15.14
C TYR A 225 -14.43 -26.10 15.58
N GLU A 226 -13.55 -26.14 16.59
CA GLU A 226 -12.90 -24.95 17.13
C GLU A 226 -12.02 -24.26 16.09
N SER A 227 -11.21 -25.01 15.32
CA SER A 227 -10.34 -24.39 14.31
C SER A 227 -11.15 -23.74 13.18
N LYS A 228 -12.23 -24.40 12.73
CA LYS A 228 -13.14 -23.85 11.71
C LYS A 228 -13.83 -22.57 12.18
N ALA A 229 -14.20 -22.48 13.46
CA ALA A 229 -14.84 -21.30 14.04
C ALA A 229 -13.90 -20.07 14.13
N ARG A 230 -12.58 -20.26 14.01
CA ARG A 230 -11.58 -19.16 14.05
C ARG A 230 -11.17 -18.62 12.69
N ARG A 231 -11.69 -19.20 11.61
CA ARG A 231 -11.41 -18.75 10.25
C ARG A 231 -11.83 -17.30 9.99
N GLY A 232 -11.06 -16.57 9.19
CA GLY A 232 -11.34 -15.19 8.80
C GLY A 232 -11.27 -14.15 9.94
N ARG A 233 -10.70 -14.52 11.10
CA ARG A 233 -10.61 -13.63 12.28
C ARG A 233 -9.25 -12.94 12.40
N ALA A 234 -8.18 -13.56 11.89
CA ALA A 234 -6.82 -13.20 12.25
C ALA A 234 -6.36 -11.86 11.64
N ALA A 235 -6.71 -11.59 10.37
CA ALA A 235 -6.32 -10.35 9.69
C ALA A 235 -6.98 -9.13 10.32
N ILE A 236 -8.30 -9.18 10.56
CA ILE A 236 -9.04 -8.09 11.22
C ILE A 236 -8.52 -7.89 12.64
N ALA A 237 -8.33 -8.95 13.43
CA ALA A 237 -7.74 -8.84 14.76
C ALA A 237 -6.37 -8.15 14.73
N SER A 238 -5.50 -8.53 13.78
CA SER A 238 -4.17 -7.92 13.61
C SER A 238 -4.26 -6.44 13.25
N ALA A 239 -5.19 -6.06 12.38
CA ALA A 239 -5.39 -4.67 11.97
C ALA A 239 -5.95 -3.79 13.09
N ARG A 240 -6.90 -4.30 13.88
CA ARG A 240 -7.41 -3.64 15.08
C ARG A 240 -6.28 -3.34 16.07
N LEU A 241 -5.39 -4.33 16.30
CA LEU A 241 -4.21 -4.15 17.15
C LEU A 241 -3.17 -3.19 16.56
N ALA A 242 -2.97 -3.19 15.24
CA ALA A 242 -2.12 -2.20 14.56
C ALA A 242 -2.68 -0.77 14.73
N TYR A 243 -4.00 -0.58 14.61
CA TYR A 243 -4.63 0.72 14.83
C TYR A 243 -4.55 1.18 16.29
N GLN A 244 -4.66 0.27 17.27
CA GLN A 244 -4.40 0.62 18.67
C GLN A 244 -2.97 1.12 18.88
N TYR A 245 -1.98 0.48 18.24
CA TYR A 245 -0.60 0.98 18.28
C TYR A 245 -0.46 2.33 17.58
N TYR A 246 -1.17 2.56 16.46
CA TYR A 246 -1.22 3.86 15.79
C TYR A 246 -1.65 4.99 16.74
N LYS A 247 -2.74 4.80 17.48
CA LYS A 247 -3.20 5.75 18.51
C LYS A 247 -2.18 5.94 19.62
N GLN A 248 -1.51 4.87 20.05
CA GLN A 248 -0.49 4.94 21.09
C GLN A 248 0.70 5.82 20.68
N TRP A 249 1.30 5.59 19.50
CA TRP A 249 2.50 6.33 19.12
C TRP A 249 2.19 7.78 18.70
N THR A 250 1.03 8.03 18.10
CA THR A 250 0.55 9.40 17.81
C THR A 250 0.14 10.17 19.07
N GLY A 251 -0.04 9.50 20.21
CA GLY A 251 -0.19 10.15 21.53
C GLY A 251 1.12 10.41 22.26
N SER A 252 2.26 9.94 21.74
CA SER A 252 3.55 9.98 22.43
C SER A 252 4.22 11.36 22.40
N ASP A 253 5.07 11.64 23.39
CA ASP A 253 5.86 12.89 23.44
C ASP A 253 6.85 12.99 22.28
N ARG A 254 7.42 11.86 21.84
CA ARG A 254 8.30 11.77 20.67
C ARG A 254 7.59 12.27 19.41
N TRP A 255 6.34 11.83 19.20
CA TRP A 255 5.53 12.32 18.08
C TRP A 255 5.15 13.80 18.25
N ARG A 256 4.70 14.22 19.45
CA ARG A 256 4.30 15.61 19.70
C ARG A 256 5.41 16.60 19.34
N ALA A 257 6.66 16.30 19.72
CA ALA A 257 7.82 17.13 19.40
C ALA A 257 8.09 17.30 17.90
N LEU A 258 7.73 16.31 17.07
CA LEU A 258 7.82 16.38 15.61
C LEU A 258 6.60 17.06 15.00
N ALA A 259 5.40 16.79 15.51
CA ALA A 259 4.16 17.40 15.07
C ALA A 259 4.17 18.94 15.28
N GLU A 260 4.73 19.42 16.39
CA GLU A 260 4.96 20.86 16.65
C GLU A 260 5.87 21.53 15.60
N LYS A 261 6.67 20.74 14.87
CA LYS A 261 7.53 21.18 13.77
C LYS A 261 6.92 20.95 12.39
N GLY A 262 5.62 20.61 12.34
CA GLY A 262 4.85 20.43 11.11
C GLY A 262 4.80 18.99 10.57
N ALA A 263 5.35 18.00 11.28
CA ALA A 263 5.32 16.61 10.80
C ALA A 263 3.89 16.10 10.56
N LYS A 264 3.71 15.26 9.54
CA LYS A 264 2.46 14.54 9.27
C LYS A 264 2.52 13.13 9.85
N PRO A 265 1.45 12.56 10.42
CA PRO A 265 1.51 11.20 10.93
C PRO A 265 1.66 10.22 9.76
N GLN A 266 2.51 9.18 9.91
CA GLN A 266 2.50 8.05 8.99
C GLN A 266 1.18 7.29 9.14
N ARG A 267 0.29 7.42 8.15
CA ARG A 267 -1.04 6.79 8.20
C ARG A 267 -0.91 5.28 8.00
N LEU A 268 -1.71 4.49 8.71
CA LEU A 268 -1.92 3.08 8.35
C LEU A 268 -2.63 3.03 7.00
N LEU A 269 -2.15 2.16 6.11
CA LEU A 269 -2.78 1.86 4.84
C LEU A 269 -3.17 0.38 4.83
N TRP A 270 -4.46 0.07 4.70
CA TRP A 270 -4.94 -1.31 4.58
C TRP A 270 -4.77 -1.78 3.14
N ALA A 271 -3.95 -2.81 2.94
CA ALA A 271 -3.63 -3.38 1.64
C ALA A 271 -4.10 -4.83 1.54
N SER A 272 -4.29 -5.33 0.32
CA SER A 272 -4.80 -6.68 0.10
C SER A 272 -6.15 -6.90 0.81
N THR A 273 -7.09 -5.97 0.64
CA THR A 273 -8.41 -5.91 1.31
C THR A 273 -9.53 -6.51 0.47
N SER A 274 -9.21 -7.35 -0.52
CA SER A 274 -10.19 -8.20 -1.21
C SER A 274 -10.27 -9.57 -0.55
N SER A 275 -11.47 -10.04 -0.23
CA SER A 275 -11.67 -11.43 0.22
C SER A 275 -11.13 -12.41 -0.83
N LYS A 276 -10.48 -13.47 -0.37
CA LYS A 276 -10.01 -14.59 -1.22
C LYS A 276 -10.87 -15.84 -1.07
N ASP A 277 -11.80 -15.82 -0.13
CA ASP A 277 -12.75 -16.90 0.13
C ASP A 277 -14.16 -16.45 -0.25
N PRO A 278 -14.85 -17.14 -1.17
CA PRO A 278 -16.23 -16.80 -1.54
C PRO A 278 -17.24 -16.97 -0.41
N ALA A 279 -16.88 -17.66 0.69
CA ALA A 279 -17.73 -17.76 1.88
C ALA A 279 -17.74 -16.46 2.71
N TYR A 280 -16.75 -15.59 2.53
CA TYR A 280 -16.72 -14.28 3.19
C TYR A 280 -17.34 -13.22 2.29
N LYS A 281 -17.94 -12.20 2.92
CA LYS A 281 -18.39 -11.01 2.21
C LYS A 281 -17.21 -10.39 1.46
N ASP A 282 -17.38 -10.06 0.19
CA ASP A 282 -16.35 -9.43 -0.65
C ASP A 282 -15.94 -8.03 -0.17
N THR A 283 -16.78 -7.36 0.64
CA THR A 283 -16.48 -6.11 1.35
C THR A 283 -16.00 -6.27 2.80
N MET A 284 -15.85 -7.50 3.31
CA MET A 284 -15.55 -7.81 4.73
C MET A 284 -14.41 -6.96 5.31
N TYR A 285 -13.27 -6.89 4.62
CA TYR A 285 -12.13 -6.12 5.10
C TYR A 285 -12.36 -4.61 5.02
N VAL A 286 -13.04 -4.12 3.98
CA VAL A 286 -13.29 -2.68 3.88
C VAL A 286 -14.19 -2.24 5.04
N GLU A 287 -15.28 -2.95 5.28
CA GLU A 287 -16.27 -2.59 6.32
C GLU A 287 -15.70 -2.67 7.75
N ALA A 288 -14.83 -3.64 8.01
CA ALA A 288 -14.23 -3.82 9.34
C ALA A 288 -13.12 -2.81 9.65
N LEU A 289 -12.53 -2.18 8.64
CA LEU A 289 -11.27 -1.43 8.78
C LEU A 289 -11.38 0.07 8.58
N ILE A 290 -12.58 0.60 8.35
CA ILE A 290 -12.81 2.05 8.29
C ILE A 290 -12.45 2.67 9.64
N ALA A 291 -11.56 3.66 9.58
CA ALA A 291 -10.92 4.26 10.73
C ALA A 291 -10.43 5.69 10.43
N PRO A 292 -10.56 6.65 11.36
CA PRO A 292 -9.99 7.97 11.18
C PRO A 292 -8.46 7.93 10.96
N ASN A 293 -7.97 8.80 10.07
CA ASN A 293 -6.57 8.96 9.68
C ASN A 293 -5.92 7.69 9.10
N THR A 294 -6.69 6.93 8.33
CA THR A 294 -6.18 5.75 7.61
C THR A 294 -6.41 5.85 6.11
N VAL A 295 -5.77 4.94 5.37
CA VAL A 295 -5.97 4.75 3.94
C VAL A 295 -6.39 3.30 3.72
N ASN A 296 -7.20 3.04 2.69
CA ASN A 296 -7.44 1.68 2.21
C ASN A 296 -7.19 1.65 0.70
N THR A 297 -6.28 0.79 0.24
CA THR A 297 -6.02 0.63 -1.19
C THR A 297 -6.80 -0.58 -1.72
N LEU A 298 -7.69 -0.33 -2.67
CA LEU A 298 -8.68 -1.29 -3.13
C LEU A 298 -8.40 -1.67 -4.60
N PRO A 299 -8.40 -2.96 -4.95
CA PRO A 299 -8.44 -3.34 -6.36
C PRO A 299 -9.77 -2.91 -6.99
N PRO A 300 -9.85 -2.75 -8.33
CA PRO A 300 -11.05 -2.27 -9.02
C PRO A 300 -12.34 -3.01 -8.64
N ALA A 301 -12.29 -4.35 -8.57
CA ALA A 301 -13.45 -5.15 -8.21
C ALA A 301 -13.97 -4.86 -6.78
N THR A 302 -13.10 -4.53 -5.83
CA THR A 302 -13.50 -4.17 -4.46
C THR A 302 -14.01 -2.73 -4.39
N VAL A 303 -13.48 -1.82 -5.21
CA VAL A 303 -14.08 -0.48 -5.40
C VAL A 303 -15.52 -0.63 -5.89
N ASP A 304 -15.75 -1.46 -6.91
CA ASP A 304 -17.09 -1.69 -7.48
C ASP A 304 -18.04 -2.38 -6.49
N ALA A 305 -17.59 -3.44 -5.80
CA ALA A 305 -18.40 -4.14 -4.79
C ALA A 305 -18.80 -3.20 -3.64
N PHE A 306 -17.86 -2.42 -3.12
CA PHE A 306 -18.16 -1.48 -2.05
C PHE A 306 -19.09 -0.35 -2.51
N ARG A 307 -18.96 0.14 -3.75
CA ARG A 307 -19.89 1.11 -4.35
C ARG A 307 -21.31 0.54 -4.41
N ASP A 308 -21.46 -0.72 -4.80
CA ASP A 308 -22.73 -1.41 -4.99
C ASP A 308 -23.45 -1.73 -3.66
N HIS A 309 -22.75 -2.33 -2.69
CA HIS A 309 -23.38 -2.88 -1.48
C HIS A 309 -22.53 -2.79 -0.20
N GLY A 310 -21.51 -1.93 -0.17
CA GLY A 310 -20.73 -1.67 1.03
C GLY A 310 -21.53 -1.03 2.18
N ASP A 311 -21.07 -1.24 3.40
CA ASP A 311 -21.60 -0.62 4.61
C ASP A 311 -20.54 0.26 5.30
N ALA A 312 -20.61 1.57 5.04
CA ALA A 312 -19.67 2.53 5.59
C ALA A 312 -19.96 2.82 7.08
N GLY A 313 -19.05 2.43 7.96
CA GLY A 313 -19.11 2.70 9.40
C GLY A 313 -17.76 2.46 10.07
N VAL A 314 -17.41 3.23 11.09
CA VAL A 314 -16.15 3.07 11.83
C VAL A 314 -16.26 1.86 12.77
N ARG A 315 -15.54 0.78 12.45
CA ARG A 315 -15.59 -0.52 13.18
C ARG A 315 -14.23 -1.02 13.66
N ILE A 316 -13.16 -0.27 13.39
CA ILE A 316 -11.78 -0.69 13.72
C ILE A 316 -11.52 -0.85 15.23
N GLU A 317 -12.33 -0.21 16.08
CA GLU A 317 -12.21 -0.29 17.54
C GLU A 317 -13.30 -1.17 18.18
N GLU A 318 -14.16 -1.80 17.37
CA GLU A 318 -15.10 -2.80 17.87
C GLU A 318 -14.33 -4.07 18.32
N ASP A 319 -14.82 -4.71 19.39
CA ASP A 319 -14.30 -5.99 19.91
C ASP A 319 -12.77 -6.11 20.06
N LEU A 320 -12.11 -5.07 20.58
CA LEU A 320 -10.66 -5.11 20.87
C LEU A 320 -10.27 -6.24 21.83
N ALA A 321 -11.18 -6.64 22.72
CA ALA A 321 -10.99 -7.79 23.60
C ALA A 321 -10.91 -9.09 22.79
N GLU A 322 -11.85 -9.31 21.86
CA GLU A 322 -11.84 -10.46 20.95
C GLU A 322 -10.60 -10.46 20.06
N ALA A 323 -10.15 -9.30 19.58
CA ALA A 323 -8.92 -9.19 18.79
C ALA A 323 -7.69 -9.69 19.56
N LYS A 324 -7.56 -9.31 20.84
CA LYS A 324 -6.48 -9.79 21.73
C LYS A 324 -6.62 -11.28 22.01
N GLU A 325 -7.84 -11.75 22.26
CA GLU A 325 -8.15 -13.15 22.53
C GLU A 325 -7.82 -14.04 21.33
N THR A 326 -8.16 -13.61 20.12
CA THR A 326 -7.86 -14.31 18.85
C THR A 326 -6.37 -14.62 18.74
N VAL A 327 -5.51 -13.66 19.07
CA VAL A 327 -4.05 -13.89 19.08
C VAL A 327 -3.64 -14.98 20.07
N GLN A 328 -4.23 -14.99 21.28
CA GLN A 328 -3.92 -16.01 22.28
C GLN A 328 -4.47 -17.39 21.91
N ILE A 329 -5.67 -17.46 21.34
CA ILE A 329 -6.29 -18.71 20.89
C ILE A 329 -5.47 -19.32 19.76
N LEU A 330 -5.11 -18.53 18.74
CA LEU A 330 -4.29 -19.01 17.63
C LEU A 330 -2.94 -19.54 18.12
N ARG A 331 -2.32 -18.86 19.08
CA ARG A 331 -1.12 -19.35 19.77
C ARG A 331 -1.38 -20.68 20.49
N GLY A 332 -2.48 -20.81 21.24
CA GLY A 332 -2.88 -22.04 21.91
C GLY A 332 -3.11 -23.21 20.94
N MET A 333 -3.50 -22.92 19.70
CA MET A 333 -3.62 -23.88 18.60
C MET A 333 -2.29 -24.16 17.88
N GLY A 334 -1.17 -23.59 18.33
CA GLY A 334 0.15 -23.75 17.71
C GLY A 334 0.41 -22.87 16.49
N ILE A 335 -0.42 -21.85 16.24
CA ILE A 335 -0.24 -20.88 15.16
C ILE A 335 0.45 -19.63 15.72
N GLU A 336 1.77 -19.58 15.58
CA GLU A 336 2.57 -18.41 15.97
C GLU A 336 2.50 -17.31 14.91
N LEU A 337 1.83 -16.19 15.23
CA LEU A 337 1.67 -15.06 14.30
C LEU A 337 3.00 -14.46 13.84
N LYS A 338 4.05 -14.52 14.67
CA LYS A 338 5.40 -14.11 14.27
C LYS A 338 5.91 -14.95 13.10
N ALA A 339 5.88 -16.28 13.24
CA ALA A 339 6.31 -17.20 12.18
C ALA A 339 5.46 -17.08 10.91
N VAL A 340 4.14 -16.87 11.06
CA VAL A 340 3.22 -16.58 9.95
C VAL A 340 3.66 -15.30 9.23
N SER A 341 3.93 -14.22 9.96
CA SER A 341 4.32 -12.95 9.36
C SER A 341 5.67 -13.01 8.63
N GLU A 342 6.66 -13.72 9.18
CA GLU A 342 7.96 -13.94 8.54
C GLU A 342 7.81 -14.79 7.25
N GLN A 343 6.93 -15.79 7.27
CA GLN A 343 6.60 -16.57 6.08
C GLN A 343 5.97 -15.67 5.00
N LEU A 344 4.96 -14.86 5.38
CA LEU A 344 4.28 -13.95 4.46
C LEU A 344 5.20 -12.87 3.89
N GLU A 345 6.15 -12.36 4.69
CA GLU A 345 7.16 -11.40 4.23
C GLU A 345 8.03 -12.02 3.13
N ARG A 346 8.62 -13.21 3.39
CA ARG A 346 9.44 -13.94 2.39
C ARG A 346 8.67 -14.30 1.13
N GLU A 347 7.46 -14.84 1.29
CA GLU A 347 6.60 -15.16 0.15
C GLU A 347 6.14 -13.91 -0.61
N GLY A 348 5.92 -12.80 0.10
CA GLY A 348 5.53 -11.52 -0.47
C GLY A 348 6.61 -10.96 -1.38
N VAL A 349 7.86 -10.94 -0.93
CA VAL A 349 9.02 -10.54 -1.74
C VAL A 349 9.13 -11.44 -2.99
N LYS A 350 9.03 -12.76 -2.82
CA LYS A 350 9.09 -13.71 -3.95
C LYS A 350 7.97 -13.46 -4.98
N LYS A 351 6.73 -13.27 -4.51
CA LYS A 351 5.56 -12.98 -5.35
C LYS A 351 5.65 -11.64 -6.09
N PHE A 352 6.58 -10.75 -5.73
CA PHE A 352 6.88 -9.53 -6.49
C PHE A 352 8.05 -9.71 -7.45
N LYS A 353 9.06 -10.53 -7.13
CA LYS A 353 10.17 -10.87 -8.03
C LYS A 353 9.69 -11.62 -9.28
N GLU A 354 8.84 -12.64 -9.12
CA GLU A 354 8.43 -13.50 -10.23
C GLU A 354 7.68 -12.74 -11.36
N PRO A 355 6.65 -11.91 -11.09
CA PRO A 355 6.00 -11.12 -12.13
C PRO A 355 6.95 -10.08 -12.76
N PHE A 356 7.87 -9.54 -11.96
CA PHE A 356 8.85 -8.56 -12.44
C PHE A 356 9.84 -9.20 -13.43
N ASP A 357 10.36 -10.38 -13.12
CA ASP A 357 11.26 -11.12 -14.03
C ASP A 357 10.51 -11.54 -15.30
N ALA A 358 9.27 -12.01 -15.16
CA ALA A 358 8.42 -12.35 -16.30
C ALA A 358 8.12 -11.13 -17.20
N LEU A 359 7.93 -9.94 -16.61
CA LEU A 359 7.79 -8.69 -17.34
C LEU A 359 9.03 -8.38 -18.16
N PHE A 360 10.23 -8.51 -17.59
CA PHE A 360 11.48 -8.23 -18.31
C PHE A 360 11.70 -9.20 -19.48
N VAL A 361 11.38 -10.48 -19.32
CA VAL A 361 11.39 -11.46 -20.42
C VAL A 361 10.40 -11.07 -21.52
N THR A 362 9.21 -10.62 -21.14
CA THR A 362 8.16 -10.22 -22.09
C THR A 362 8.53 -8.94 -22.83
N LEU A 363 9.08 -7.96 -22.12
CA LEU A 363 9.59 -6.71 -22.68
C LEU A 363 10.74 -6.96 -23.65
N ALA A 364 11.68 -7.87 -23.33
CA ALA A 364 12.76 -8.24 -24.25
C ALA A 364 12.21 -8.76 -25.59
N LYS A 365 11.26 -9.69 -25.53
CA LYS A 365 10.57 -10.22 -26.72
C LYS A 365 9.87 -9.11 -27.51
N ARG A 366 9.10 -8.24 -26.84
CA ARG A 366 8.37 -7.13 -27.47
C ARG A 366 9.28 -6.04 -28.04
N ALA A 367 10.45 -5.84 -27.44
CA ALA A 367 11.49 -4.93 -27.92
C ALA A 367 12.36 -5.52 -29.04
N GLY A 368 12.18 -6.80 -29.38
CA GLY A 368 12.99 -7.51 -30.38
C GLY A 368 14.45 -7.72 -29.93
N LYS A 369 14.68 -7.95 -28.63
CA LYS A 369 16.00 -8.12 -28.02
C LYS A 369 16.21 -9.51 -27.43
#